data_AF-A0A965AAG7-F1
#
_entry.id   AF-A0A965AAG7-F1
#
_cell.length_a   1.000
_cell.length_b   1.000
_cell.length_c   1.000
_cell.angle_alpha   90.00
_cell.angle_beta   90.00
_cell.angle_gamma   90.00
#
_symmetry.space_group_name_H-M   'P 1'
#
loop_
_entity.id
_entity.type
_entity.pdbx_description
1 polymer ?
#
loop_
_entity_poly.entity_id
_entity_poly.type
_entity_poly.pdbx_seq_one_letter_code
_entity_poly.pdbx_strand_id
1 'polypeptide(L)'
;MIINVLQQQPWLESKKKDLLFILFPAFIPLLLIITFQDYFSQQTEVNIFWWIVLVLSIDVAHVYSTLFRFYWEKDTYTKYRVLLTIIPLAAFTIGFILHLMDAMLFWRVIAYVAVFHFVRQQYGFMRLYSRKEKFN
;
A
#
# COMPACT_ATOMS: atom_id res chain seq x y z
N MET A 1 20.97 0.93 39.10
CA MET A 1 20.60 1.91 38.06
C MET A 1 21.39 1.58 36.80
N ILE A 2 20.88 0.67 35.95
CA ILE A 2 21.55 0.28 34.70
C ILE A 2 20.88 1.09 33.59
N ILE A 3 21.56 2.15 33.16
CA ILE A 3 21.17 2.89 31.96
C ILE A 3 21.54 1.98 30.79
N ASN A 4 20.54 1.27 30.24
CA ASN A 4 20.68 0.63 28.94
C ASN A 4 20.88 1.75 27.92
N VAL A 5 22.13 2.00 27.54
CA VAL A 5 22.46 2.78 26.36
C VAL A 5 21.90 1.98 25.18
N LEU A 6 20.69 2.32 24.74
CA LEU A 6 20.11 1.76 23.53
C LEU A 6 21.08 2.06 22.39
N GLN A 7 21.85 1.04 21.96
CA GLN A 7 22.71 1.13 20.80
C GLN A 7 21.90 1.77 19.67
N GLN A 8 22.44 2.83 19.07
CA GLN A 8 21.85 3.43 17.89
C GLN A 8 21.92 2.41 16.75
N GLN A 9 20.82 1.66 16.57
CA GLN A 9 20.67 0.75 15.46
C GLN A 9 19.88 1.44 14.32
N PRO A 10 20.23 1.14 13.05
CA PRO A 10 19.52 1.71 11.90
C PRO A 10 18.13 1.10 11.70
N TRP A 11 17.82 -0.01 12.38
CA TRP A 11 16.54 -0.72 12.28
C TRP A 11 15.43 0.01 13.05
N LEU A 12 14.20 -0.06 12.54
CA LEU A 12 13.02 0.57 13.13
C LEU A 12 12.73 0.00 14.52
N GLU A 13 12.75 -1.32 14.67
CA GLU A 13 12.57 -1.96 15.97
C GLU A 13 13.72 -2.91 16.31
N SER A 14 14.04 -3.83 15.40
CA SER A 14 15.22 -4.69 15.53
C SER A 14 15.53 -5.33 14.19
N LYS A 15 16.80 -5.66 13.94
CA LYS A 15 17.22 -6.35 12.71
C LYS A 15 16.35 -7.56 12.36
N LYS A 16 16.06 -8.41 13.34
CA LYS A 16 15.27 -9.65 13.10
C LYS A 16 13.83 -9.34 12.72
N LYS A 17 13.17 -8.41 13.42
CA LYS A 17 11.77 -8.06 13.15
C LYS A 17 11.61 -7.35 11.82
N ASP A 18 12.47 -6.38 11.54
CA ASP A 18 12.44 -5.64 10.28
C ASP A 18 12.70 -6.59 9.08
N LEU A 19 13.69 -7.50 9.19
CA LEU A 19 13.91 -8.50 8.14
C LEU A 19 12.71 -9.43 7.95
N LEU A 20 12.12 -9.94 9.03
CA LEU A 20 11.05 -10.94 8.95
C LEU A 20 9.70 -10.36 8.50
N PHE A 21 9.35 -9.15 8.95
CA PHE A 21 8.01 -8.59 8.74
C PHE A 21 7.96 -7.50 7.67
N ILE A 22 9.09 -6.87 7.32
CA ILE A 22 9.14 -5.83 6.28
C ILE A 22 9.72 -6.41 5.00
N LEU A 23 10.87 -7.07 5.08
CA LEU A 23 11.62 -7.47 3.89
C LEU A 23 11.21 -8.87 3.37
N PHE A 24 11.15 -9.86 4.26
CA PHE A 24 10.89 -11.26 3.89
C PHE A 24 9.57 -11.48 3.11
N PRO A 25 8.45 -10.82 3.43
CA PRO A 25 7.20 -11.02 2.68
C PRO A 25 7.32 -10.74 1.18
N ALA A 26 8.19 -9.82 0.77
CA ALA A 26 8.42 -9.51 -0.65
C ALA A 26 9.09 -10.67 -1.43
N PHE A 27 9.84 -11.53 -0.74
CA PHE A 27 10.49 -12.68 -1.35
C PHE A 27 9.60 -13.92 -1.43
N ILE A 28 8.52 -13.97 -0.66
CA ILE A 28 7.61 -15.13 -0.65
C ILE A 28 6.98 -15.35 -2.04
N PRO A 29 6.40 -14.34 -2.72
CA PRO A 29 5.85 -14.54 -4.06
C PRO A 29 6.89 -14.98 -5.07
N LEU A 30 8.12 -14.44 -5.01
CA LEU A 30 9.21 -14.82 -5.90
C LEU A 30 9.59 -16.29 -5.71
N LEU A 31 9.73 -16.74 -4.46
CA LEU A 31 10.03 -18.12 -4.14
C LEU A 31 8.92 -19.07 -4.62
N LEU A 32 7.65 -18.67 -4.44
CA LEU A 32 6.51 -19.45 -4.92
C LEU A 32 6.50 -19.59 -6.45
N ILE A 33 6.75 -18.50 -7.18
CA ILE A 33 6.79 -18.53 -8.65
C ILE A 33 7.92 -19.46 -9.15
N ILE A 34 9.10 -19.37 -8.54
CA ILE A 34 10.25 -20.21 -8.93
C ILE A 34 10.00 -21.69 -8.58
N THR A 35 9.39 -21.97 -7.43
CA THR A 35 9.18 -23.35 -6.96
C THR A 35 8.01 -24.04 -7.67
N PHE A 36 6.97 -23.28 -8.04
CA PHE A 36 5.74 -23.79 -8.65
C PHE A 36 5.52 -23.26 -10.06
N GLN A 37 6.59 -23.10 -10.83
CA GLN A 37 6.56 -22.54 -12.18
C GLN A 37 5.50 -23.22 -13.08
N ASP A 38 5.44 -24.55 -13.07
CA ASP A 38 4.53 -25.31 -13.94
C ASP A 38 3.07 -25.02 -13.65
N TYR A 39 2.73 -24.81 -12.38
CA TYR A 39 1.39 -24.44 -11.96
C TYR A 39 1.03 -23.04 -12.46
N PHE A 40 1.90 -22.06 -12.23
CA PHE A 40 1.64 -20.67 -12.60
C PHE A 40 1.68 -20.43 -14.11
N SER A 41 2.52 -21.15 -14.87
CA SER A 41 2.57 -21.05 -16.33
C SER A 41 1.30 -21.53 -17.03
N GLN A 42 0.51 -22.40 -16.37
CA GLN A 42 -0.77 -22.88 -16.89
C GLN A 42 -1.94 -21.94 -16.55
N GLN A 43 -1.77 -21.01 -15.60
CA GLN A 43 -2.82 -20.06 -15.23
C GLN A 43 -2.75 -18.83 -16.13
N THR A 44 -3.71 -18.67 -17.02
CA THR A 44 -3.84 -17.47 -17.87
C THR A 44 -4.61 -16.34 -17.20
N GLU A 45 -5.39 -16.65 -16.17
CA GLU A 45 -6.25 -15.70 -15.46
C GLU A 45 -6.15 -15.89 -13.94
N VAL A 46 -6.39 -14.80 -13.20
CA VAL A 46 -6.47 -14.85 -11.75
C VAL A 46 -7.90 -15.22 -11.35
N ASN A 47 -8.07 -16.34 -10.66
CA ASN A 47 -9.35 -16.73 -10.10
C ASN A 47 -9.90 -15.60 -9.21
N ILE A 48 -11.20 -15.28 -9.35
CA ILE A 48 -11.86 -14.23 -8.59
C ILE A 48 -11.69 -14.36 -7.07
N PHE A 49 -11.71 -15.59 -6.55
CA PHE A 49 -11.47 -15.85 -5.12
C PHE A 49 -10.05 -15.41 -4.72
N TRP A 50 -9.05 -15.79 -5.52
CA TRP A 50 -7.66 -15.37 -5.28
C TRP A 50 -7.50 -13.86 -5.41
N TRP A 51 -8.20 -13.23 -6.36
CA TRP A 51 -8.20 -11.77 -6.49
C TRP A 51 -8.77 -11.08 -5.24
N ILE A 52 -9.90 -11.57 -4.71
CA ILE A 52 -10.50 -11.00 -3.49
C ILE A 52 -9.55 -11.15 -2.29
N VAL A 53 -8.97 -12.34 -2.10
CA VAL A 53 -8.08 -12.59 -0.95
C VAL A 53 -6.77 -11.80 -1.08
N LEU A 54 -6.08 -11.91 -2.22
CA LEU A 54 -4.74 -11.36 -2.36
C LEU A 54 -4.76 -9.86 -2.67
N VAL A 55 -5.62 -9.41 -3.58
CA VAL A 55 -5.65 -8.00 -4.00
C VAL A 55 -6.52 -7.19 -3.06
N LEU A 56 -7.81 -7.54 -2.94
CA LEU A 56 -8.75 -6.72 -2.16
C LEU A 56 -8.47 -6.80 -0.64
N SER A 57 -8.16 -7.98 -0.12
CA SER A 57 -8.03 -8.15 1.35
C SER A 57 -6.61 -7.92 1.87
N ILE A 58 -5.56 -8.26 1.11
CA ILE A 58 -4.16 -8.12 1.55
C ILE A 58 -3.52 -6.86 0.97
N ASP A 59 -3.46 -6.71 -0.37
CA ASP A 59 -2.81 -5.55 -0.99
C ASP A 59 -3.52 -4.24 -0.61
N VAL A 60 -4.84 -4.16 -0.80
CA VAL A 60 -5.64 -2.97 -0.50
C VAL A 60 -5.87 -2.75 1.01
N ALA A 61 -5.42 -3.67 1.88
CA ALA A 61 -5.60 -3.56 3.34
C ALA A 61 -5.15 -2.20 3.93
N HIS A 62 -4.06 -1.65 3.40
CA HIS A 62 -3.52 -0.38 3.85
C HIS A 62 -4.46 0.80 3.55
N VAL A 63 -5.28 0.72 2.50
CA VAL A 63 -6.28 1.74 2.15
C VAL A 63 -7.38 1.79 3.21
N TYR A 64 -7.78 0.64 3.77
CA TYR A 64 -8.79 0.55 4.83
C TYR A 64 -8.41 1.33 6.09
N SER A 65 -7.11 1.59 6.31
CA SER A 65 -6.67 2.48 7.40
C SER A 65 -7.28 3.89 7.31
N THR A 66 -7.64 4.34 6.10
CA THR A 66 -8.32 5.62 5.87
C THR A 66 -9.72 5.62 6.48
N LEU A 67 -10.44 4.50 6.42
CA LEU A 67 -11.76 4.38 7.03
C LEU A 67 -11.67 4.60 8.54
N PHE A 68 -10.75 3.90 9.20
CA PHE A 68 -10.56 3.99 10.65
C PHE A 68 -10.03 5.34 11.12
N ARG A 69 -9.10 5.94 10.37
CA ARG A 69 -8.44 7.19 10.78
C ARG A 69 -9.22 8.45 10.43
N PHE A 70 -10.02 8.43 9.37
CA PHE A 70 -10.69 9.63 8.86
C PHE A 70 -12.21 9.54 8.85
N TYR A 71 -12.80 8.41 8.46
CA TYR A 71 -14.26 8.32 8.33
C TYR A 71 -14.95 7.94 9.64
N TRP A 72 -14.37 7.01 10.40
CA TRP A 72 -14.95 6.54 11.67
C TRP A 72 -14.64 7.43 12.87
N GLU A 73 -13.67 8.35 12.74
CA GLU A 73 -13.35 9.33 13.77
C GLU A 73 -14.11 10.64 13.48
N LYS A 74 -15.05 11.01 14.36
CA LYS A 74 -16.03 12.08 14.12
C LYS A 74 -15.39 13.46 13.99
N ASP A 75 -14.38 13.76 14.80
CA ASP A 75 -13.75 15.08 14.83
C ASP A 75 -12.94 15.31 13.55
N THR A 76 -12.18 14.30 13.14
CA THR A 76 -11.38 14.26 11.91
C THR A 76 -12.28 14.26 10.68
N TYR A 77 -13.36 13.46 10.68
CA TYR A 77 -14.32 13.47 9.59
C TYR A 77 -14.93 14.86 9.41
N THR A 78 -15.39 15.49 10.49
CA THR A 78 -16.01 16.82 10.41
C THR A 78 -15.04 17.86 9.89
N LYS A 79 -13.78 17.81 10.33
CA LYS A 79 -12.70 18.71 9.90
C LYS A 79 -12.36 18.55 8.41
N TYR A 80 -12.34 17.33 7.89
CA TYR A 80 -11.93 17.03 6.51
C TYR A 80 -13.10 16.59 5.60
N ARG A 81 -14.35 16.82 6.03
CA ARG A 81 -15.57 16.29 5.40
C ARG A 81 -15.63 16.56 3.91
N VAL A 82 -15.33 17.80 3.51
CA VAL A 82 -15.34 18.22 2.11
C VAL A 82 -14.38 17.36 1.29
N LEU A 83 -13.14 17.19 1.77
CA LEU A 83 -12.12 16.41 1.08
C LEU A 83 -12.49 14.92 1.00
N LEU A 84 -12.93 14.36 2.13
CA LEU A 84 -13.29 12.95 2.25
C LEU A 84 -14.50 12.59 1.38
N THR A 85 -15.44 13.52 1.16
CA THR A 85 -16.60 13.24 0.30
C THR A 85 -16.35 13.57 -1.17
N ILE A 86 -15.72 14.72 -1.46
CA ILE A 86 -15.57 15.19 -2.85
C ILE A 86 -14.55 14.37 -3.61
N ILE A 87 -13.41 14.00 -3.00
CA ILE A 87 -12.36 13.27 -3.73
C ILE A 87 -12.86 11.92 -4.26
N PRO A 88 -13.47 11.04 -3.44
CA PRO A 88 -13.97 9.77 -3.95
C PRO A 88 -15.06 9.94 -5.02
N LEU A 89 -15.96 10.91 -4.84
CA LEU A 89 -17.04 11.18 -5.80
C LEU A 89 -16.50 11.69 -7.13
N ALA A 90 -15.54 12.62 -7.09
CA ALA A 90 -14.88 13.15 -8.27
C ALA A 90 -14.07 12.05 -8.97
N ALA A 91 -13.31 11.25 -8.22
CA ALA A 91 -12.54 10.13 -8.76
C ALA A 91 -13.44 9.09 -9.44
N PHE A 92 -14.57 8.74 -8.82
CA PHE A 92 -15.56 7.83 -9.40
C PHE A 92 -16.16 8.41 -10.69
N THR A 93 -16.64 9.66 -10.64
CA THR A 93 -17.27 10.32 -11.79
C THR A 93 -16.29 10.44 -12.97
N ILE A 94 -15.06 10.89 -12.71
CA ILE A 94 -14.02 11.04 -13.75
C ILE A 94 -13.64 9.66 -14.31
N GLY A 95 -13.41 8.67 -13.44
CA GLY A 95 -13.08 7.31 -13.86
C GLY A 95 -14.19 6.68 -14.71
N PHE A 96 -15.44 6.86 -14.30
CA PHE A 96 -16.61 6.38 -15.03
C PHE A 96 -16.73 7.03 -16.41
N ILE A 97 -16.58 8.37 -16.50
CA ILE A 97 -16.60 9.08 -17.79
C ILE A 97 -15.45 8.62 -18.70
N LEU A 98 -14.23 8.50 -18.17
CA LEU A 98 -13.08 8.01 -18.94
C LEU A 98 -13.33 6.61 -19.51
N HIS A 99 -13.87 5.71 -18.68
CA HIS A 99 -14.19 4.35 -19.12
C HIS A 99 -15.31 4.32 -20.17
N LEU A 100 -16.32 5.19 -20.06
CA LEU A 100 -17.37 5.32 -21.07
C LEU A 100 -16.84 5.82 -22.42
N MET A 101 -15.81 6.67 -22.40
CA MET A 101 -15.18 7.19 -23.62
C MET A 101 -14.28 6.15 -24.28
N ASP A 102 -13.38 5.54 -23.51
CA ASP A 102 -12.48 4.48 -23.97
C ASP A 102 -11.93 3.68 -22.78
N ALA A 103 -12.16 2.37 -22.78
CA ALA A 103 -11.71 1.50 -21.70
C ALA A 103 -10.17 1.46 -21.60
N MET A 104 -9.46 1.52 -22.73
CA MET A 104 -8.00 1.45 -22.72
C MET A 104 -7.37 2.72 -22.14
N LEU A 105 -7.92 3.89 -22.49
CA LEU A 105 -7.56 5.18 -21.91
C LEU A 105 -7.77 5.19 -20.40
N PHE A 106 -8.92 4.71 -19.92
CA PHE A 106 -9.20 4.57 -18.48
C PHE A 106 -8.11 3.77 -17.76
N TRP A 107 -7.81 2.56 -18.26
CA TRP A 107 -6.79 1.70 -17.64
C TRP A 107 -5.40 2.32 -17.70
N ARG A 108 -5.08 3.04 -18.77
CA ARG A 108 -3.80 3.76 -18.89
C ARG A 108 -3.66 4.88 -17.87
N VAL A 109 -4.72 5.67 -17.68
CA VAL A 109 -4.75 6.74 -16.66
C VAL A 109 -4.60 6.15 -15.27
N ILE A 110 -5.37 5.11 -14.94
CA ILE A 110 -5.28 4.43 -13.64
C ILE A 110 -3.89 3.81 -13.41
N ALA A 111 -3.27 3.25 -14.45
CA ALA A 111 -1.90 2.73 -14.35
C ALA A 111 -0.89 3.82 -13.97
N TYR A 112 -0.96 5.01 -14.58
CA TYR A 112 -0.06 6.12 -14.20
C TYR A 112 -0.33 6.63 -12.78
N VAL A 113 -1.60 6.72 -12.38
CA VAL A 113 -1.97 7.10 -11.00
C VAL A 113 -1.45 6.06 -10.00
N ALA A 114 -1.54 4.77 -10.32
CA ALA A 114 -1.03 3.68 -9.49
C ALA A 114 0.50 3.77 -9.34
N VAL A 115 1.25 4.01 -10.43
CA VAL A 115 2.71 4.22 -10.36
C VAL A 115 3.05 5.41 -9.47
N PHE A 116 2.35 6.54 -9.63
CA PHE A 116 2.54 7.71 -8.77
C PHE A 116 2.27 7.39 -7.30
N HIS A 117 1.18 6.67 -7.01
CA HIS A 117 0.84 6.22 -5.66
C HIS A 117 1.94 5.32 -5.06
N PHE A 118 2.46 4.35 -5.81
CA PHE A 118 3.52 3.44 -5.33
C PHE A 118 4.82 4.17 -5.01
N VAL A 119 5.23 5.14 -5.83
CA VAL A 119 6.42 5.97 -5.54
C VAL A 119 6.21 6.74 -4.24
N ARG A 120 5.00 7.29 -4.02
CA ARG A 120 4.64 8.02 -2.80
C ARG A 120 4.57 7.13 -1.56
N GLN A 121 4.19 5.86 -1.71
CA GLN A 121 4.09 4.90 -0.62
C GLN A 121 5.45 4.64 0.08
N GLN A 122 6.55 4.68 -0.66
CA GLN A 122 7.90 4.45 -0.11
C GLN A 122 8.39 5.59 0.81
N TYR A 123 7.86 6.81 0.66
CA TYR A 123 8.26 7.95 1.51
C TYR A 123 7.92 7.74 2.99
N GLY A 124 6.85 6.99 3.28
CA GLY A 124 6.49 6.65 4.66
C GLY A 124 7.59 5.87 5.37
N PHE A 125 8.16 4.87 4.69
CA PHE A 125 9.28 4.11 5.20
C PHE A 125 10.52 5.00 5.39
N MET A 126 10.89 5.78 4.37
CA MET A 126 12.06 6.68 4.47
C MET A 126 11.96 7.63 5.67
N ARG A 127 10.78 8.21 5.92
CA ARG A 127 10.54 9.09 7.07
C ARG A 127 10.64 8.37 8.42
N LEU A 128 10.22 7.10 8.48
CA LEU A 128 10.36 6.28 9.68
C LEU A 128 11.84 5.97 9.98
N TYR A 129 12.65 5.71 8.95
CA TYR A 129 14.08 5.46 9.11
C TYR A 129 14.86 6.75 9.45
N SER A 130 14.50 7.90 8.88
CA SER A 130 15.16 9.18 9.15
C SER A 130 14.74 9.86 10.45
N ARG A 131 13.77 9.30 11.21
CA ARG A 131 13.24 9.94 12.44
C ARG A 131 14.28 10.21 13.54
N LYS A 132 15.44 9.54 13.49
CA LYS A 132 16.55 9.70 14.44
C LYS A 132 17.77 10.38 13.80
N GLU A 133 17.70 10.72 12.52
CA GLU A 133 18.77 11.45 11.84
C GLU A 133 18.75 12.90 12.30
N LYS A 134 19.94 13.43 12.62
CA LYS A 134 20.11 14.86 12.87
C LYS A 134 20.14 15.55 11.51
N PHE A 135 19.14 16.37 11.22
CA PHE A 135 19.22 17.31 10.11
C PHE A 135 20.25 18.37 10.52
N ASN A 136 21.43 18.33 9.90
CA ASN A 136 22.42 19.42 9.98
C ASN A 136 22.03 20.55 9.02
#